data_AF-A0A3C0BGX6-F1
#
_entry.id   AF-A0A3C0BGX6-F1
#
_cell.length_a   1.000
_cell.length_b   1.000
_cell.length_c   1.000
_cell.angle_alpha   90.00
_cell.angle_beta   90.00
_cell.angle_gamma   90.00
#
_symmetry.space_group_name_H-M   'P 1'
#
loop_
_entity.id
_entity.type
_entity.pdbx_description
1 polymer ?
#
loop_
_entity_poly.entity_id
_entity_poly.type
_entity_poly.pdbx_seq_one_letter_code
_entity_poly.pdbx_strand_id
1 'polypeptide(L)'
;IGFTEDKFTSFTEVFRGGQKFRTCKLLFTENEIFYGTDSELEQNRLKVFNRETLEIRSLAKVQGSVINATKSGPLLFFNTTVEPSVINTDEHSYLWRVDPASGQAEIIQKFRKDKFDHRYFQFGQCYFPENRTKETRSLYFSGCALKGIDGHSIEM
;
A
#
# COMPACT_ATOMS: atom_id res chain seq x y z
N ILE A 1 3.65 14.02 -5.06
CA ILE A 1 2.88 13.38 -6.16
C ILE A 1 2.83 14.36 -7.33
N GLY A 2 3.18 13.91 -8.52
CA GLY A 2 3.17 14.72 -9.74
C GLY A 2 3.37 13.84 -10.97
N PHE A 3 3.36 14.44 -12.14
CA PHE A 3 3.49 13.73 -13.41
C PHE A 3 4.33 14.54 -14.40
N THR A 4 4.73 13.87 -15.47
CA THR A 4 5.40 14.48 -16.62
C THR A 4 4.78 13.92 -17.88
N GLU A 5 4.72 14.74 -18.92
CA GLU A 5 4.24 14.36 -20.25
C GLU A 5 5.37 14.36 -21.29
N ASP A 6 6.56 14.82 -20.88
CA ASP A 6 7.70 15.11 -21.75
C ASP A 6 8.99 14.42 -21.26
N LYS A 7 8.82 13.23 -20.67
CA LYS A 7 9.93 12.38 -20.21
C LYS A 7 10.82 13.09 -19.16
N PHE A 8 10.19 13.77 -18.21
CA PHE A 8 10.83 14.54 -17.14
C PHE A 8 11.67 15.74 -17.61
N THR A 9 11.40 16.25 -18.82
CA THR A 9 11.93 17.56 -19.22
C THR A 9 11.28 18.66 -18.38
N SER A 10 9.99 18.52 -18.10
CA SER A 10 9.23 19.26 -17.11
C SER A 10 8.51 18.30 -16.16
N PHE A 11 8.17 18.80 -14.97
CA PHE A 11 7.45 18.04 -13.95
C PHE A 11 6.32 18.88 -13.39
N THR A 12 5.09 18.42 -13.61
CA THR A 12 3.89 19.04 -13.05
C THR A 12 3.67 18.48 -11.66
N GLU A 13 3.80 19.36 -10.68
CA GLU A 13 3.48 19.04 -9.31
C GLU A 13 1.98 19.08 -9.05
N VAL A 14 1.46 18.03 -8.41
CA VAL A 14 0.06 17.97 -7.97
C VAL A 14 -0.04 18.15 -6.45
N PHE A 15 0.78 17.41 -5.70
CA PHE A 15 0.86 17.51 -4.23
C PHE A 15 2.32 17.48 -3.76
N ARG A 16 2.71 18.44 -2.93
CA ARG A 16 4.04 18.52 -2.29
C ARG A 16 3.91 18.76 -0.81
N GLY A 17 4.83 18.16 -0.06
CA GLY A 17 5.04 18.43 1.36
C GLY A 17 3.95 17.87 2.27
N GLY A 18 4.36 17.27 3.38
CA GLY A 18 3.45 16.74 4.40
C GLY A 18 3.24 15.23 4.32
N GLN A 19 3.08 14.64 5.51
CA GLN A 19 2.96 13.19 5.69
C GLN A 19 1.75 12.62 4.97
N LYS A 20 0.69 13.42 4.81
CA LYS A 20 -0.54 13.02 4.12
C LYS A 20 -0.37 12.62 2.65
N PHE A 21 0.72 13.02 1.99
CA PHE A 21 1.02 12.71 0.58
C PHE A 21 2.23 11.78 0.39
N ARG A 22 2.92 11.42 1.48
CA ARG A 22 4.06 10.51 1.42
C ARG A 22 3.52 9.11 1.14
N THR A 23 3.89 8.54 0.00
CA THR A 23 3.41 7.25 -0.50
C THR A 23 4.51 6.56 -1.30
N CYS A 24 4.54 5.23 -1.23
CA CYS A 24 5.48 4.40 -1.96
C CYS A 24 4.90 3.88 -3.29
N LYS A 25 3.58 3.69 -3.39
CA LYS A 25 2.91 3.22 -4.62
C LYS A 25 1.58 3.94 -4.86
N LEU A 26 1.33 4.26 -6.13
CA LEU A 26 0.07 4.80 -6.63
C LEU A 26 -0.63 3.74 -7.47
N LEU A 27 -1.91 3.49 -7.19
CA LEU A 27 -2.75 2.62 -8.00
C LEU A 27 -3.77 3.45 -8.77
N PHE A 28 -3.81 3.26 -10.08
CA PHE A 28 -4.58 4.09 -10.99
C PHE A 28 -5.88 3.39 -11.40
N THR A 29 -6.96 4.16 -11.33
CA THR A 29 -8.20 3.88 -12.06
C THR A 29 -8.39 4.96 -13.13
N GLU A 30 -9.49 4.91 -13.87
CA GLU A 30 -9.78 5.90 -14.90
C GLU A 30 -9.82 7.32 -14.32
N ASN A 31 -10.60 7.53 -13.27
CA ASN A 31 -10.86 8.87 -12.73
C ASN A 31 -10.13 9.16 -11.42
N GLU A 32 -9.59 8.15 -10.75
CA GLU A 32 -9.09 8.27 -9.38
C GLU A 32 -7.75 7.56 -9.19
N ILE A 33 -6.97 8.05 -8.23
CA ILE A 33 -5.68 7.47 -7.83
C ILE A 33 -5.74 7.11 -6.35
N PHE A 34 -5.51 5.85 -6.06
CA PHE A 34 -5.52 5.28 -4.71
C PHE A 34 -4.10 5.09 -4.21
N TYR A 35 -3.89 5.30 -2.91
CA TYR A 35 -2.59 5.15 -2.28
C TYR A 35 -2.75 4.93 -0.78
N GLY A 36 -1.76 4.28 -0.18
CA GLY A 36 -1.60 4.29 1.28
C GLY A 36 -0.48 5.26 1.67
N THR A 37 -0.61 5.86 2.84
CA THR A 37 0.45 6.74 3.34
C THR A 37 1.58 5.93 3.99
N ASP A 38 2.78 6.48 3.90
CA ASP A 38 3.96 6.06 4.65
C ASP A 38 4.39 7.22 5.56
N SER A 39 4.13 7.09 6.86
CA SER A 39 4.50 8.10 7.86
C SER A 39 4.82 7.44 9.19
N GLU A 40 5.96 7.86 9.76
CA GLU A 40 6.36 7.52 11.13
C GLU A 40 5.84 8.53 12.15
N LEU A 41 5.33 9.68 11.69
CA LEU A 41 4.97 10.83 12.52
C LEU A 41 3.45 10.96 12.69
N GLU A 42 2.66 10.39 11.77
CA GLU A 42 1.21 10.51 11.75
C GLU A 42 0.54 9.16 11.48
N GLN A 43 -0.72 9.04 11.91
CA GLN A 43 -1.56 7.87 11.65
C GLN A 43 -1.68 7.61 10.13
N ASN A 44 -1.21 6.45 9.69
CA ASN A 44 -1.31 6.05 8.28
C ASN A 44 -2.75 5.75 7.86
N ARG A 45 -3.05 5.99 6.59
CA ARG A 45 -4.37 5.83 5.98
C ARG A 45 -4.30 5.33 4.55
N LEU A 46 -5.34 4.60 4.13
CA LEU A 46 -5.67 4.45 2.72
C LEU A 46 -6.44 5.68 2.27
N LYS A 47 -6.05 6.20 1.10
CA LYS A 47 -6.57 7.43 0.53
C LYS A 47 -6.79 7.26 -0.96
N VAL A 48 -7.60 8.16 -1.48
CA VAL A 48 -7.86 8.28 -2.90
C VAL A 48 -8.12 9.73 -3.24
N PHE A 49 -7.73 10.12 -4.44
CA PHE A 49 -8.03 11.44 -4.96
C PHE A 49 -8.53 11.40 -6.39
N ASN A 50 -9.44 12.31 -6.71
CA ASN A 50 -9.96 12.50 -8.06
C ASN A 50 -8.92 13.23 -8.91
N ARG A 51 -8.71 12.77 -10.15
CA ARG A 51 -7.65 13.29 -11.04
C ARG A 51 -7.96 14.65 -11.63
N GLU A 52 -9.24 15.03 -11.72
CA GLU A 52 -9.70 16.31 -12.25
C GLU A 52 -9.85 17.35 -11.15
N THR A 53 -10.54 17.02 -10.06
CA THR A 53 -10.83 17.97 -8.97
C THR A 53 -9.72 18.06 -7.94
N LEU A 54 -8.81 17.08 -7.91
CA LEU A 54 -7.75 16.92 -6.91
C LEU A 54 -8.27 16.78 -5.46
N GLU A 55 -9.56 16.53 -5.29
CA GLU A 55 -10.16 16.31 -3.98
C GLU A 55 -9.67 14.96 -3.41
N ILE A 56 -9.26 14.97 -2.14
CA ILE A 56 -8.72 13.81 -1.45
C ILE A 56 -9.70 13.35 -0.38
N ARG A 57 -10.02 12.06 -0.38
CA ARG A 57 -10.76 11.40 0.70
C ARG A 57 -9.92 10.30 1.35
N SER A 58 -10.16 10.07 2.63
CA SER A 58 -9.60 8.94 3.37
C SER A 58 -10.61 7.80 3.39
N LEU A 59 -10.14 6.58 3.08
CA LEU A 59 -10.97 5.37 3.04
C LEU A 59 -10.93 4.64 4.39
N ALA A 60 -9.72 4.46 4.94
CA ALA A 60 -9.52 3.75 6.19
C ALA A 60 -8.26 4.24 6.90
N LYS A 61 -8.23 4.11 8.24
CA LYS A 61 -6.99 4.12 9.02
C LYS A 61 -6.32 2.74 8.90
N VAL A 62 -5.00 2.72 8.84
CA VAL A 62 -4.22 1.47 8.73
C VAL A 62 -3.13 1.40 9.80
N GLN A 63 -2.67 0.20 10.09
CA GLN A 63 -1.89 -0.12 11.29
C GLN A 63 -0.41 0.23 11.18
N GLY A 64 0.08 0.42 9.96
CA GLY A 64 1.48 0.72 9.65
C GLY A 64 1.62 1.44 8.31
N SER A 65 2.86 1.71 7.90
CA SER A 65 3.14 2.31 6.61
C SER A 65 2.71 1.40 5.47
N VAL A 66 2.23 1.99 4.38
CA VAL A 66 1.81 1.23 3.19
C VAL A 66 2.90 1.32 2.14
N ILE A 67 3.83 0.36 2.20
CA ILE A 67 4.98 0.31 1.28
C ILE A 67 4.61 -0.38 -0.03
N ASN A 68 3.79 -1.43 0.05
CA ASN A 68 3.44 -2.27 -1.08
C ASN A 68 1.95 -2.22 -1.40
N ALA A 69 1.65 -2.21 -2.68
CA ALA A 69 0.29 -2.21 -3.22
C ALA A 69 0.28 -2.84 -4.61
N THR A 70 -0.85 -3.42 -5.00
CA THR A 70 -1.05 -3.97 -6.34
C THR A 70 -2.51 -3.91 -6.76
N LYS A 71 -2.77 -4.17 -8.04
CA LYS A 71 -4.10 -4.35 -8.61
C LYS A 71 -4.23 -5.79 -9.09
N SER A 72 -5.36 -6.42 -8.79
CA SER A 72 -5.74 -7.73 -9.37
C SER A 72 -7.20 -7.67 -9.79
N GLY A 73 -7.47 -7.77 -11.10
CA GLY A 73 -8.81 -7.54 -11.62
C GLY A 73 -9.30 -6.12 -11.35
N PRO A 74 -10.57 -5.95 -10.95
CA PRO A 74 -11.13 -4.64 -10.61
C PRO A 74 -10.69 -4.16 -9.21
N LEU A 75 -10.07 -5.02 -8.40
CA LEU A 75 -9.78 -4.76 -7.00
C LEU A 75 -8.36 -4.25 -6.79
N LEU A 76 -8.20 -3.44 -5.75
CA LEU A 76 -6.91 -2.92 -5.32
C LEU A 76 -6.52 -3.55 -3.99
N PHE A 77 -5.23 -3.80 -3.83
CA PHE A 77 -4.68 -4.43 -2.63
C PHE A 77 -3.53 -3.60 -2.09
N PHE A 78 -3.52 -3.45 -0.76
CA PHE A 78 -2.50 -2.70 -0.04
C PHE A 78 -1.97 -3.55 1.09
N ASN A 79 -0.67 -3.44 1.38
CA ASN A 79 -0.05 -4.11 2.50
C ASN A 79 0.49 -3.09 3.49
N THR A 80 0.22 -3.29 4.79
CA THR A 80 0.88 -2.53 5.85
C THR A 80 2.15 -3.22 6.30
N THR A 81 3.19 -2.45 6.54
CA THR A 81 4.49 -2.93 7.03
C THR A 81 4.56 -2.84 8.55
N VAL A 82 5.15 -3.86 9.19
CA VAL A 82 5.51 -3.84 10.61
C VAL A 82 6.91 -3.26 10.75
N GLU A 83 6.96 -1.98 11.13
CA GLU A 83 8.17 -1.20 11.35
C GLU A 83 8.26 -0.70 12.79
N PRO A 84 9.47 -0.45 13.32
CA PRO A 84 9.64 0.24 14.58
C PRO A 84 9.02 1.63 14.50
N SER A 85 7.97 1.87 15.28
CA SER A 85 7.33 3.17 15.32
C SER A 85 6.71 3.41 16.69
N VAL A 86 6.74 4.67 17.13
CA VAL A 86 6.01 5.11 18.33
C VAL A 86 4.53 5.37 18.04
N ILE A 87 4.17 5.52 16.77
CA ILE A 87 2.79 5.77 16.31
C ILE A 87 2.16 4.47 15.82
N ASN A 88 2.85 3.72 14.97
CA ASN A 88 2.38 2.48 14.36
C ASN A 88 2.93 1.28 15.13
N THR A 89 2.35 0.98 16.30
CA THR A 89 2.88 -0.03 17.24
C THR A 89 2.35 -1.44 16.99
N ASP A 90 1.60 -1.68 15.91
CA ASP A 90 1.03 -2.99 15.63
C ASP A 90 2.10 -3.99 15.18
N GLU A 91 2.08 -5.19 15.74
CA GLU A 91 3.01 -6.28 15.39
C GLU A 91 2.57 -7.09 14.17
N HIS A 92 1.51 -6.68 13.47
CA HIS A 92 0.95 -7.38 12.32
C HIS A 92 1.00 -6.56 11.03
N SER A 93 1.34 -7.27 9.96
CA SER A 93 1.16 -6.82 8.60
C SER A 93 -0.25 -7.20 8.14
N TYR A 94 -0.96 -6.25 7.55
CA TYR A 94 -2.33 -6.42 7.10
C TYR A 94 -2.40 -6.35 5.60
N LEU A 95 -3.17 -7.25 5.01
CA LEU A 95 -3.56 -7.20 3.62
C LEU A 95 -4.95 -6.57 3.54
N TRP A 96 -5.02 -5.42 2.87
CA TRP A 96 -6.24 -4.68 2.64
C TRP A 96 -6.73 -4.89 1.23
N ARG A 97 -8.04 -5.07 1.07
CA ARG A 97 -8.76 -5.01 -0.20
C ARG A 97 -9.51 -3.69 -0.27
N VAL A 98 -9.43 -3.02 -1.41
CA VAL A 98 -10.26 -1.87 -1.75
C VAL A 98 -11.00 -2.16 -3.05
N ASP A 99 -12.31 -1.98 -3.03
CA ASP A 99 -13.13 -1.94 -4.23
C ASP A 99 -13.26 -0.49 -4.70
N PRO A 100 -12.67 -0.11 -5.84
CA PRO A 100 -12.77 1.25 -6.36
C PRO A 100 -14.19 1.70 -6.69
N ALA A 101 -15.08 0.77 -7.08
CA ALA A 101 -16.44 1.12 -7.50
C ALA A 101 -17.29 1.59 -6.31
N SER A 102 -17.15 0.94 -5.16
CA SER A 102 -17.87 1.29 -3.93
C SER A 102 -17.07 2.20 -2.98
N GLY A 103 -15.74 2.24 -3.12
CA GLY A 103 -14.83 2.87 -2.15
C GLY A 103 -14.67 2.09 -0.85
N GLN A 104 -15.22 0.87 -0.76
CA GLN A 104 -15.12 0.05 0.44
C GLN A 104 -13.69 -0.46 0.62
N ALA A 105 -13.18 -0.35 1.85
CA ALA A 105 -11.87 -0.86 2.25
C ALA A 105 -12.02 -1.85 3.42
N GLU A 106 -11.40 -3.02 3.31
CA GLU A 106 -11.48 -4.05 4.35
C GLU A 106 -10.18 -4.86 4.46
N ILE A 107 -9.97 -5.46 5.63
CA ILE A 107 -8.85 -6.36 5.90
C ILE A 107 -9.26 -7.77 5.48
N ILE A 108 -8.46 -8.40 4.64
CA ILE A 108 -8.71 -9.78 4.17
C ILE A 108 -7.74 -10.80 4.77
N GLN A 109 -6.54 -10.37 5.17
CA GLN A 109 -5.56 -11.20 5.88
C GLN A 109 -4.75 -10.36 6.87
N LYS A 110 -4.21 -11.03 7.89
CA LYS A 110 -3.23 -10.46 8.82
C LYS A 110 -2.14 -11.46 9.16
N PHE A 111 -0.91 -10.99 9.29
CA PHE A 111 0.26 -11.82 9.55
C PHE A 111 1.11 -11.16 10.63
N ARG A 112 1.50 -11.92 11.67
CA ARG A 112 2.38 -11.38 12.72
C ARG A 112 3.82 -11.33 12.23
N LYS A 113 4.56 -10.28 12.60
CA LYS A 113 6.03 -10.23 12.45
C LYS A 113 6.66 -11.46 13.10
N ASP A 114 7.73 -11.98 12.48
CA ASP A 114 8.55 -13.01 13.11
C ASP A 114 9.29 -12.49 14.36
N LYS A 115 10.05 -13.37 15.01
CA LYS A 115 10.79 -13.04 16.23
C LYS A 115 12.16 -12.42 15.98
N PHE A 116 12.57 -12.22 14.72
CA PHE A 116 13.89 -11.74 14.39
C PHE A 116 13.94 -10.21 14.43
N ASP A 117 15.05 -9.70 14.95
CA ASP A 117 15.27 -8.26 15.11
C ASP A 117 15.32 -7.58 13.74
N HIS A 118 14.48 -6.56 13.57
CA HIS A 118 14.31 -5.83 12.31
C HIS A 118 15.60 -5.16 11.83
N ARG A 119 16.56 -4.87 12.73
CA ARG A 119 17.86 -4.26 12.39
C ARG A 119 18.70 -5.17 11.49
N TYR A 120 18.45 -6.48 11.54
CA TYR A 120 19.22 -7.48 10.81
C TYR A 120 18.37 -8.31 9.84
N PHE A 121 17.05 -8.43 10.08
CA PHE A 121 16.17 -9.37 9.37
C PHE A 121 14.91 -8.73 8.77
N GLN A 122 15.03 -7.50 8.28
CA GLN A 122 13.96 -6.78 7.54
C GLN A 122 12.69 -6.50 8.37
N PHE A 123 11.79 -5.72 7.78
CA PHE A 123 10.46 -5.41 8.30
C PHE A 123 9.42 -6.42 7.82
N GLY A 124 8.37 -6.60 8.61
CA GLY A 124 7.32 -7.56 8.30
C GLY A 124 6.37 -7.01 7.24
N GLN A 125 6.34 -7.61 6.04
CA GLN A 125 5.47 -7.15 4.94
C GLN A 125 5.17 -8.24 3.92
N CYS A 126 4.22 -7.96 3.04
CA CYS A 126 3.95 -8.75 1.84
C CYS A 126 4.44 -8.01 0.59
N TYR A 127 5.12 -8.74 -0.28
CA TYR A 127 5.50 -8.29 -1.61
C TYR A 127 4.52 -8.80 -2.67
N PHE A 128 4.20 -7.95 -3.63
CA PHE A 128 3.37 -8.33 -4.78
C PHE A 128 4.24 -8.45 -6.04
N PRO A 129 3.87 -9.30 -7.01
CA PRO A 129 4.47 -9.28 -8.33
C PRO A 129 4.36 -7.89 -8.96
N GLU A 130 5.46 -7.35 -9.50
CA GLU A 130 5.50 -5.99 -10.06
C GLU A 130 5.16 -5.94 -11.56
N ASN A 131 5.26 -7.08 -12.24
CA ASN A 131 4.96 -7.18 -13.67
C ASN A 131 3.47 -7.42 -13.88
N ARG A 132 2.95 -6.93 -15.02
CA ARG A 132 1.59 -7.27 -15.47
C ARG A 132 1.46 -8.79 -15.57
N THR A 133 0.79 -9.39 -14.59
CA THR A 133 0.21 -10.71 -14.75
C THR A 133 -1.00 -10.56 -15.69
N LYS A 134 -1.39 -11.65 -16.36
CA LYS A 134 -2.72 -11.69 -16.96
C LYS A 134 -3.73 -11.37 -15.86
N GLU A 135 -4.84 -10.73 -16.19
CA GLU A 135 -5.93 -10.52 -15.24
C GLU A 135 -6.34 -11.89 -14.67
N THR A 136 -5.99 -12.13 -13.41
CA THR A 136 -6.31 -13.36 -12.68
C THR A 136 -7.42 -13.09 -11.71
N ARG A 137 -8.19 -14.13 -11.37
CA ARG A 137 -9.13 -14.06 -10.24
C ARG A 137 -8.43 -14.16 -8.89
N SER A 138 -7.20 -14.67 -8.89
CA SER A 138 -6.38 -14.83 -7.70
C SER A 138 -5.48 -13.62 -7.45
N LEU A 139 -5.16 -13.38 -6.18
CA LEU A 139 -4.11 -12.49 -5.71
C LEU A 139 -2.87 -13.31 -5.36
N TYR A 140 -1.71 -12.91 -5.90
CA TYR A 140 -0.43 -13.50 -5.55
C TYR A 140 0.41 -12.53 -4.73
N PHE A 141 1.06 -13.05 -3.68
CA PHE A 141 2.00 -12.28 -2.87
C PHE A 141 2.99 -13.21 -2.16
N SER A 142 4.10 -12.67 -1.68
CA SER A 142 5.07 -13.39 -0.86
C SER A 142 5.28 -12.69 0.47
N GLY A 143 5.44 -13.45 1.55
CA GLY A 143 5.75 -12.91 2.87
C GLY A 143 7.25 -12.62 3.04
N CYS A 144 7.57 -11.57 3.79
CA CYS A 144 8.92 -11.25 4.25
C CYS A 144 8.90 -10.93 5.73
N ALA A 145 9.72 -11.63 6.51
CA ALA A 145 9.84 -11.52 7.95
C ALA A 145 8.51 -11.71 8.71
N LEU A 146 7.60 -12.52 8.16
CA LEU A 146 6.26 -12.78 8.69
C LEU A 146 6.10 -14.24 9.10
N LYS A 147 5.55 -14.47 10.30
CA LYS A 147 5.40 -15.81 10.87
C LYS A 147 4.54 -16.69 9.96
N GLY A 148 5.12 -17.81 9.52
CA GLY A 148 4.43 -18.86 8.76
C GLY A 148 4.36 -18.63 7.25
N ILE A 149 4.78 -17.46 6.75
CA ILE A 149 4.72 -17.13 5.33
C ILE A 149 6.01 -16.49 4.78
N ASP A 150 7.03 -16.31 5.62
CA ASP A 150 8.32 -15.79 5.20
C ASP A 150 8.95 -16.67 4.11
N GLY A 151 9.34 -16.05 2.99
CA GLY A 151 9.91 -16.74 1.83
C GLY A 151 8.93 -17.60 1.04
N HIS A 152 7.63 -17.61 1.37
CA HIS A 152 6.61 -18.38 0.67
C HIS A 152 5.82 -17.49 -0.29
N SER A 153 5.56 -18.02 -1.50
CA SER A 153 4.57 -17.46 -2.43
C SER A 153 3.19 -18.03 -2.13
N ILE A 154 2.21 -17.15 -2.01
CA ILE A 154 0.82 -17.44 -1.66
C ILE A 154 -0.07 -17.03 -2.83
N GLU A 155 -1.07 -17.86 -3.10
CA GLU A 155 -2.22 -17.57 -3.97
C GLU A 155 -3.48 -17.54 -3.10
N MET A 156 -4.33 -16.55 -3.34
CA MET A 156 -5.63 -16.38 -2.67
C MET A 156 -6.72 -16.00 -3.65
#